data_AF-A0A316LQ31-F1
#
_entry.id   AF-A0A316LQ31-F1
#
_cell.length_a   1.000
_cell.length_b   1.000
_cell.length_c   1.000
_cell.angle_alpha   90.00
_cell.angle_beta   90.00
_cell.angle_gamma   90.00
#
_symmetry.space_group_name_H-M   'P 1'
#
loop_
_entity.id
_entity.type
_entity.pdbx_description
1 polymer ?
#
loop_
_entity_poly.entity_id
_entity_poly.type
_entity_poly.pdbx_seq_one_letter_code
_entity_poly.pdbx_strand_id
1 'polypeptide(L)'
;MNAVTLCAFAIAAACAVRLLRQFKNDMGTLLAAAAGVGMLIALTAALAPLIEYIGTLSRQAGLESYFPVLLKSLGTALICSATCDVCKDCGEAGIASKVELAGKICILLYSLPIVRGLAEMAAELL
;
A
#
# COMPACT_ATOMS: atom_id res chain seq x y z
N MET A 1 1.65 17.56 0.62
CA MET A 1 0.63 17.49 -0.46
C MET A 1 -0.73 17.64 0.18
N ASN A 2 -1.58 18.54 -0.32
CA ASN A 2 -2.95 18.68 0.20
C ASN A 2 -3.81 17.56 -0.40
N ALA A 3 -4.69 16.95 0.40
CA ALA A 3 -5.60 15.89 -0.08
C ALA A 3 -6.40 16.33 -1.33
N VAL A 4 -6.73 17.62 -1.40
CA VAL A 4 -7.40 18.25 -2.54
C VAL A 4 -6.65 18.09 -3.86
N THR A 5 -5.32 18.23 -3.88
CA THR A 5 -4.54 18.09 -5.12
C THR A 5 -4.47 16.63 -5.58
N LEU A 6 -4.47 15.69 -4.63
CA LEU A 6 -4.51 14.25 -4.92
C LEU A 6 -5.87 13.87 -5.53
N CYS A 7 -6.98 14.33 -4.94
CA CYS A 7 -8.33 14.09 -5.46
C CYS A 7 -8.53 14.74 -6.84
N ALA A 8 -8.04 15.97 -7.04
CA ALA A 8 -8.13 16.65 -8.33
C ALA A 8 -7.36 15.89 -9.44
N PHE A 9 -6.15 15.40 -9.13
CA PHE A 9 -5.39 14.56 -10.04
C PHE A 9 -6.12 13.25 -10.36
N ALA A 10 -6.73 12.61 -9.36
CA ALA A 10 -7.51 11.39 -9.53
C ALA A 10 -8.66 11.57 -10.53
N ILE A 11 -9.43 12.65 -10.37
CA ILE A 11 -10.58 12.97 -11.23
C ILE A 11 -10.12 13.27 -12.65
N ALA A 12 -9.04 14.05 -12.81
CA ALA A 12 -8.48 14.38 -14.12
C ALA A 12 -7.97 13.11 -14.84
N ALA A 13 -7.25 12.23 -14.13
CA ALA A 13 -6.78 10.97 -14.66
C ALA A 13 -7.93 10.04 -15.06
N ALA A 14 -8.97 9.92 -14.22
CA ALA A 14 -10.15 9.11 -14.52
C ALA A 14 -10.89 9.60 -15.76
N CYS A 15 -11.05 10.93 -15.92
CA CYS A 15 -11.62 11.53 -17.12
C CYS A 15 -10.77 11.24 -18.37
N ALA A 16 -9.45 11.41 -18.29
CA ALA A 16 -8.53 11.14 -19.40
C ALA A 16 -8.56 9.67 -19.85
N VAL A 17 -8.54 8.73 -18.88
CA VAL A 17 -8.63 7.28 -19.13
C VAL A 17 -9.94 6.93 -19.82
N ARG A 18 -11.09 7.49 -19.36
CA ARG A 18 -12.39 7.26 -20.00
C ARG A 18 -12.44 7.79 -21.43
N LEU A 19 -11.86 8.97 -21.68
CA LEU A 19 -11.83 9.57 -23.02
C LEU A 19 -11.01 8.70 -23.98
N LEU A 20 -9.84 8.20 -23.54
CA LEU A 20 -8.95 7.38 -24.36
C LEU A 20 -9.47 5.95 -24.60
N ARG A 21 -10.21 5.37 -23.63
CA ARG A 21 -10.91 4.09 -23.83
C ARG A 21 -11.93 4.15 -24.98
N GLN A 22 -12.56 5.31 -25.23
CA GLN A 22 -13.51 5.46 -26.35
C GLN A 22 -12.83 5.42 -27.73
N PHE A 23 -11.54 5.76 -27.83
CA PHE A 23 -10.82 5.76 -29.11
C PHE A 23 -10.14 4.42 -29.42
N LYS A 24 -9.44 3.81 -28.46
CA LYS A 24 -8.86 2.46 -28.58
C LYS A 24 -8.79 1.77 -27.21
N ASN A 25 -9.44 0.60 -27.11
CA ASN A 25 -9.58 -0.13 -25.84
C ASN A 25 -8.23 -0.57 -25.22
N ASP A 26 -7.26 -0.96 -26.06
CA ASP A 26 -5.90 -1.38 -25.61
C ASP A 26 -5.04 -0.24 -25.06
N MET A 27 -5.20 0.98 -25.56
CA MET A 27 -4.45 2.14 -25.04
C MET A 27 -5.03 2.63 -23.71
N GLY A 28 -6.33 2.41 -23.49
CA GLY A 28 -7.02 2.82 -22.28
C GLY A 28 -6.62 2.03 -21.03
N THR A 29 -6.31 0.74 -21.16
CA THR A 29 -5.82 -0.10 -20.06
C THR A 29 -4.40 0.26 -19.66
N LEU A 30 -3.51 0.48 -20.63
CA LEU A 30 -2.12 0.87 -20.38
C LEU A 30 -2.04 2.23 -19.65
N LEU A 31 -2.89 3.18 -20.04
CA LEU A 31 -2.96 4.49 -19.40
C LEU A 31 -3.59 4.45 -18.01
N ALA A 32 -4.59 3.59 -17.79
CA ALA A 32 -5.16 3.36 -16.47
C ALA A 32 -4.11 2.80 -15.50
N ALA A 33 -3.33 1.81 -15.94
CA ALA A 33 -2.22 1.27 -15.17
C ALA A 33 -1.14 2.32 -14.88
N ALA A 34 -0.74 3.12 -15.88
CA ALA A 34 0.22 4.20 -15.70
C ALA A 34 -0.27 5.29 -14.72
N ALA A 35 -1.55 5.66 -14.81
CA ALA A 35 -2.17 6.60 -13.88
C ALA A 35 -2.24 6.02 -12.46
N GLY A 36 -2.58 4.75 -12.31
CA GLY A 36 -2.60 4.04 -11.02
C GLY A 36 -1.22 3.99 -10.37
N VAL A 37 -0.17 3.65 -11.14
CA VAL A 37 1.23 3.67 -10.66
C VAL A 37 1.66 5.08 -10.26
N GLY A 38 1.34 6.09 -11.08
CA GLY A 38 1.63 7.49 -10.76
C GLY A 38 0.95 7.95 -9.47
N MET A 39 -0.29 7.52 -9.24
CA MET A 39 -1.03 7.84 -8.03
C MET A 39 -0.48 7.13 -6.79
N LEU A 40 0.00 5.89 -6.95
CA LEU A 40 0.68 5.11 -5.91
C LEU A 40 1.95 5.83 -5.43
N ILE A 41 2.79 6.30 -6.36
CA ILE A 41 4.01 7.07 -6.04
C ILE A 41 3.68 8.37 -5.31
N ALA A 42 2.62 9.06 -5.75
CA ALA A 42 2.16 10.28 -5.09
C ALA A 42 1.68 10.00 -3.65
N LEU A 43 1.01 8.87 -3.43
CA LEU A 43 0.52 8.47 -2.11
C LEU A 43 1.66 8.07 -1.16
N THR A 44 2.65 7.32 -1.64
CA THR A 44 3.82 6.93 -0.82
C THR A 44 4.64 8.14 -0.39
N ALA A 45 4.77 9.16 -1.25
CA ALA A 45 5.39 10.44 -0.88
C ALA A 45 4.61 11.18 0.23
N ALA A 46 3.28 11.09 0.23
CA ALA A 46 2.44 11.69 1.28
C ALA A 46 2.55 10.96 2.64
N LEU A 47 2.91 9.68 2.63
CA LEU A 47 3.13 8.86 3.83
C LEU A 47 4.48 9.10 4.51
N ALA A 48 5.49 9.63 3.81
CA ALA A 48 6.83 9.88 4.35
C ALA A 48 6.86 10.66 5.68
N PRO A 49 6.19 11.82 5.84
CA PRO A 49 6.22 12.56 7.11
C PRO A 49 5.52 11.81 8.25
N LEU A 50 4.50 11.00 7.94
CA LEU A 50 3.81 10.17 8.93
C LEU A 50 4.75 9.07 9.46
N ILE A 51 5.48 8.42 8.55
CA ILE A 51 6.46 7.38 8.87
C ILE A 51 7.57 7.95 9.76
N GLU A 52 8.08 9.13 9.44
CA GLU A 52 9.12 9.81 10.21
C GLU A 52 8.63 10.15 11.63
N TYR A 53 7.40 10.67 11.74
CA TYR A 53 6.78 10.95 13.05
C TYR A 53 6.62 9.69 13.89
N ILE A 54 6.08 8.60 13.34
CA ILE A 54 5.95 7.33 14.06
C ILE A 54 7.33 6.77 14.45
N GLY A 55 8.35 6.94 13.60
CA GLY A 55 9.72 6.54 13.90
C GLY A 55 10.30 7.30 15.09
N THR A 56 10.07 8.62 15.17
CA THR A 56 10.51 9.42 16.32
C THR A 56 9.81 9.03 17.62
N LEU A 57 8.51 8.72 17.58
CA LEU A 57 7.76 8.23 18.73
C LEU A 57 8.23 6.84 19.18
N SER A 58 8.48 5.93 18.23
CA SER A 58 8.98 4.59 18.52
C SER A 58 10.33 4.63 19.25
N ARG A 59 11.23 5.53 18.84
CA ARG A 59 12.50 5.78 19.53
C ARG A 59 12.32 6.24 20.96
N GLN A 60 11.41 7.19 21.19
CA GLN A 60 11.14 7.71 22.53
C GLN A 60 10.48 6.65 23.44
N ALA A 61 9.67 5.76 22.87
CA ALA A 61 8.98 4.69 23.58
C ALA A 61 9.82 3.41 23.78
N GLY A 62 11.06 3.35 23.25
CA GLY A 62 11.89 2.14 23.30
C GLY A 62 11.41 0.98 22.42
N LEU A 63 10.56 1.26 21.43
CA LEU A 63 9.95 0.25 20.54
C LEU A 63 10.70 0.08 19.20
N GLU A 64 11.98 0.47 19.13
CA GLU A 64 12.77 0.49 17.88
C GLU A 64 12.82 -0.87 17.17
N SER A 65 12.77 -1.98 17.93
CA SER A 65 12.81 -3.35 17.36
C SER A 65 11.54 -3.71 16.58
N TYR A 66 10.38 -3.16 16.96
CA TYR A 66 9.09 -3.49 16.35
C TYR A 66 8.71 -2.54 15.21
N PHE A 67 9.27 -1.32 15.19
CA PHE A 67 9.01 -0.33 14.17
C PHE A 67 9.26 -0.81 12.72
N PRO A 68 10.36 -1.53 12.41
CA PRO A 68 10.59 -2.09 11.08
C PRO A 68 9.54 -3.13 10.66
N VAL A 69 9.04 -3.92 11.61
CA VAL A 69 8.01 -4.94 11.36
C VAL A 69 6.68 -4.28 11.03
N LEU A 70 6.30 -3.26 11.81
CA LEU A 70 5.15 -2.40 11.54
C LEU A 70 5.26 -1.72 10.17
N LEU A 71 6.42 -1.15 9.85
CA LEU A 71 6.62 -0.47 8.58
C LEU A 71 6.52 -1.43 7.39
N LYS A 72 7.10 -2.62 7.51
CA LYS A 72 7.03 -3.66 6.47
C LYS A 72 5.60 -4.13 6.25
N SER A 73 4.82 -4.38 7.30
CA SER A 73 3.44 -4.85 7.15
C SER A 73 2.54 -3.79 6.49
N LEU A 74 2.66 -2.52 6.91
CA LEU A 74 1.94 -1.38 6.32
C LEU A 74 2.33 -1.15 4.87
N GLY A 75 3.64 -1.19 4.58
CA GLY A 75 4.18 -1.05 3.22
C GLY A 75 3.68 -2.15 2.29
N THR A 76 3.70 -3.41 2.74
CA THR A 76 3.18 -4.54 1.95
C THR A 76 1.68 -4.40 1.67
N ALA A 77 0.88 -3.96 2.65
CA ALA A 77 -0.54 -3.70 2.45
C ALA A 77 -0.80 -2.65 1.36
N LEU A 78 -0.09 -1.52 1.40
CA LEU A 78 -0.21 -0.45 0.41
C LEU A 78 0.21 -0.89 -0.98
N ILE A 79 1.36 -1.57 -1.10
CA ILE A 79 1.87 -2.04 -2.40
C ILE A 79 0.95 -3.10 -2.99
N CYS A 80 0.52 -4.09 -2.20
CA CYS A 80 -0.37 -5.16 -2.68
C CYS A 80 -1.75 -4.64 -3.08
N SER A 81 -2.36 -3.77 -2.28
CA SER A 81 -3.68 -3.18 -2.61
C SER A 81 -3.62 -2.41 -3.91
N ALA A 82 -2.62 -1.55 -4.09
CA ALA A 82 -2.46 -0.80 -5.32
C ALA A 82 -2.12 -1.68 -6.53
N THR A 83 -1.33 -2.75 -6.34
CA THR A 83 -1.07 -3.73 -7.41
C THR A 83 -2.35 -4.46 -7.80
N CYS A 84 -3.22 -4.81 -6.84
CA CYS A 84 -4.52 -5.41 -7.12
C CYS A 84 -5.40 -4.49 -7.97
N ASP A 85 -5.46 -3.21 -7.63
CA ASP A 85 -6.28 -2.24 -8.34
C ASP A 85 -5.75 -2.04 -9.77
N VAL A 86 -4.43 -1.97 -9.96
CA VAL A 86 -3.82 -1.93 -11.30
C VAL A 86 -4.14 -3.20 -12.11
N CYS A 87 -4.05 -4.39 -11.50
CA CYS A 87 -4.43 -5.64 -12.18
C CYS A 87 -5.92 -5.67 -12.55
N LYS A 88 -6.81 -5.13 -11.70
CA LYS A 88 -8.24 -5.00 -12.00
C LYS A 88 -8.49 -4.02 -13.15
N ASP A 89 -7.77 -2.89 -13.19
CA ASP A 89 -7.88 -1.90 -14.25
C ASP A 89 -7.45 -2.45 -15.62
N CYS A 90 -6.48 -3.38 -15.63
CA CYS A 90 -6.06 -4.14 -16.81
C CYS A 90 -7.06 -5.24 -17.24
N GLY A 91 -8.13 -5.50 -16.47
CA GLY A 91 -9.09 -6.57 -16.73
C GLY A 91 -8.69 -7.95 -16.16
N GLU A 92 -7.55 -8.04 -15.48
CA GLU A 92 -6.99 -9.28 -14.92
C GLU A 92 -7.41 -9.51 -13.46
N ALA A 93 -8.73 -9.64 -13.23
CA ALA A 93 -9.29 -9.84 -11.90
C ALA A 93 -8.79 -11.13 -11.21
N GLY A 94 -8.48 -12.18 -11.99
CA GLY A 94 -7.93 -13.44 -11.48
C GLY A 94 -6.52 -13.27 -10.89
N ILE A 95 -5.69 -12.42 -11.50
CA ILE A 95 -4.36 -12.09 -10.97
C ILE A 95 -4.49 -11.19 -9.75
N ALA A 96 -5.39 -10.19 -9.81
CA ALA A 96 -5.64 -9.28 -8.69
C ALA A 96 -5.99 -10.04 -7.39
N SER A 97 -6.91 -11.01 -7.47
CA SER A 97 -7.29 -11.83 -6.30
C SER A 97 -6.13 -12.63 -5.71
N LYS A 98 -5.19 -13.10 -6.55
CA LYS A 98 -3.99 -13.81 -6.09
C LYS A 98 -3.00 -12.87 -5.39
N VAL A 99 -2.82 -11.66 -5.92
CA VAL A 99 -1.99 -10.62 -5.29
C VAL A 99 -2.58 -10.21 -3.93
N GLU A 100 -3.89 -10.06 -3.84
CA GLU A 100 -4.56 -9.69 -2.58
C GLU A 100 -4.34 -10.76 -1.51
N LEU A 101 -4.49 -12.04 -1.90
CA LEU A 101 -4.28 -13.16 -1.01
C LEU A 101 -2.81 -13.25 -0.56
N ALA A 102 -1.86 -13.06 -1.46
CA ALA A 102 -0.43 -13.02 -1.14
C ALA A 102 -0.11 -11.91 -0.14
N GLY A 103 -0.66 -10.70 -0.33
CA GLY A 103 -0.48 -9.59 0.60
C GLY A 103 -0.99 -9.91 2.02
N LYS A 104 -2.18 -10.51 2.13
CA LYS A 104 -2.74 -10.94 3.42
C LYS A 104 -1.85 -11.98 4.12
N ILE A 105 -1.34 -12.96 3.36
CA ILE A 105 -0.41 -13.97 3.89
C ILE A 105 0.89 -13.31 4.39
N CYS A 106 1.47 -12.37 3.64
CA CYS A 106 2.68 -11.67 4.07
C CYS A 106 2.46 -10.89 5.37
N ILE A 107 1.33 -10.20 5.51
CA ILE A 107 0.99 -9.47 6.75
C ILE A 107 0.87 -10.44 7.94
N LEU A 108 0.24 -11.61 7.74
CA LEU A 108 0.18 -12.65 8.76
C LEU A 108 1.57 -13.20 9.12
N LEU A 109 2.47 -13.34 8.15
CA LEU A 109 3.86 -13.74 8.44
C LEU A 109 4.61 -12.68 9.25
N TYR A 110 4.33 -11.39 9.02
CA TYR A 110 4.90 -10.32 9.82
C TYR A 110 4.30 -10.19 11.22
N SER A 111 3.12 -10.75 11.49
CA SER A 111 2.56 -10.74 12.85
C SER A 111 3.19 -11.82 13.75
N LEU A 112 3.75 -12.90 13.19
CA LEU A 112 4.46 -13.94 13.96
C LEU A 112 5.54 -13.41 14.92
N PRO A 113 6.50 -12.58 14.50
CA PRO A 113 7.54 -12.06 15.40
C PRO A 113 6.96 -11.21 16.55
N ILE A 114 5.86 -10.50 16.31
CA ILE A 114 5.19 -9.71 17.35
C ILE A 114 4.58 -10.65 18.40
N VAL A 115 3.88 -11.68 17.95
CA VAL A 115 3.27 -12.69 18.85
C VAL A 115 4.34 -13.45 19.64
N ARG A 116 5.47 -13.80 19.03
CA ARG A 116 6.60 -14.45 19.73
C ARG A 116 7.16 -13.57 20.84
N GLY A 117 7.45 -12.30 20.54
CA GLY A 117 7.96 -11.37 21.54
C GLY A 117 7.00 -11.19 22.72
N LEU A 118 5.69 -11.13 22.44
CA LEU A 118 4.68 -11.04 23.49
C LEU A 118 4.63 -12.32 24.36
N ALA A 119 4.75 -13.49 23.74
CA ALA A 119 4.75 -14.77 24.45
C ALA A 119 6.00 -14.94 25.34
N GLU A 120 7.17 -14.52 24.87
CA GLU A 120 8.41 -14.53 25.66
C GLU A 120 8.31 -13.62 26.89
N MET A 121 7.83 -12.38 26.72
CA MET A 121 7.62 -11.47 27.85
C MET A 121 6.61 -12.00 28.86
N ALA A 122 5.53 -12.66 28.40
CA ALA A 122 4.56 -13.27 29.29
C ALA A 122 5.13 -14.48 30.06
N ALA A 123 6.00 -15.26 29.43
CA ALA A 123 6.68 -16.39 30.07
C ALA A 123 7.73 -15.94 31.10
N GLU A 124 8.37 -14.79 30.89
CA GLU A 124 9.37 -14.23 31.82
C GLU A 124 8.74 -13.63 33.10
N LEU A 125 7.44 -13.29 33.05
CA LEU A 125 6.65 -12.78 34.17
C LEU A 125 6.00 -13.88 35.03
N LEU A 126 6.02 -15.13 34.57
CA LEU A 126 5.43 -16.32 35.22
C LEU A 126 6.48 -17.12 35.99
#